data_AF-A0A7G8BP58-F1
#
_entry.id   AF-A0A7G8BP58-F1
#
_cell.length_a   1.000
_cell.length_b   1.000
_cell.length_c   1.000
_cell.angle_alpha   90.00
_cell.angle_beta   90.00
_cell.angle_gamma   90.00
#
_symmetry.space_group_name_H-M   'P 1'
#
loop_
_entity.id
_entity.type
_entity.pdbx_description
1 polymer ?
#
loop_
_entity_poly.entity_id
_entity_poly.type
_entity_poly.pdbx_seq_one_letter_code
_entity_poly.pdbx_strand_id
1 'polypeptide(L)'
;MFFQGPGVIFLFLSVGAVALFGFLAVAAWSGARQQERESYYRNDMLKKLAESDTQSSAATIAYLQEKERAAEAKSHAKKREGYVVGGLVNIGVGIALIAFLAEIAPNRAVGLVGLIPALIGVALLISAFLFAPRKAA
;
A
#
# COMPACT_ATOMS: atom_id res chain seq x y z
N MET A 1 14.53 7.03 38.70
CA MET A 1 15.14 5.87 38.04
C MET A 1 14.08 4.77 37.83
N PHE A 2 13.01 5.07 37.07
CA PHE A 2 11.83 4.18 36.92
C PHE A 2 11.58 3.71 35.47
N PHE A 3 12.47 4.07 34.53
CA PHE A 3 12.29 3.83 33.09
C PHE A 3 13.11 2.65 32.52
N GLN A 4 13.74 1.82 33.36
CA GLN A 4 14.64 0.74 32.93
C GLN A 4 14.05 -0.67 33.13
N GLY A 5 12.73 -0.84 32.97
CA GLY A 5 12.08 -2.15 33.02
C GLY A 5 11.57 -2.61 31.65
N PRO A 6 11.49 -3.92 31.37
CA PRO A 6 10.94 -4.45 30.11
C PRO A 6 9.51 -3.95 29.84
N GLY A 7 8.75 -3.58 30.88
CA GLY A 7 7.40 -3.02 30.75
C GLY A 7 7.33 -1.70 29.96
N VAL A 8 8.38 -0.88 29.98
CA VAL A 8 8.40 0.38 29.21
C VAL A 8 8.42 0.11 27.71
N ILE A 9 9.13 -0.95 27.27
CA ILE A 9 9.22 -1.35 25.86
C ILE A 9 7.86 -1.85 25.37
N PHE A 10 7.17 -2.69 26.16
CA PHE A 10 5.82 -3.16 25.82
C PHE A 10 4.79 -2.03 25.79
N LEU A 11 4.90 -1.07 26.71
CA LEU A 11 4.04 0.12 26.71
C LEU A 11 4.30 1.00 25.49
N PHE A 12 5.57 1.23 25.14
CA PHE A 12 5.93 1.98 23.95
C PHE A 12 5.42 1.29 22.66
N LEU A 13 5.61 -0.02 22.53
CA LEU A 13 5.14 -0.80 21.37
C LEU A 13 3.62 -0.81 21.26
N SER A 14 2.90 -0.98 22.37
CA SER A 14 1.44 -0.98 22.36
C SER A 14 0.87 0.39 22.01
N VAL A 15 1.42 1.47 22.57
CA VAL A 15 1.02 2.84 22.22
C VAL A 15 1.34 3.14 20.76
N GLY A 16 2.53 2.75 20.28
CA GLY A 16 2.93 2.91 18.89
C GLY A 16 2.02 2.15 17.91
N ALA A 17 1.64 0.92 18.26
CA ALA A 17 0.71 0.12 17.46
C ALA A 17 -0.66 0.77 17.39
N VAL A 18 -1.24 1.18 18.53
CA VAL A 18 -2.56 1.84 18.58
C VAL A 18 -2.56 3.14 17.77
N ALA A 19 -1.51 3.96 17.91
CA ALA A 19 -1.37 5.20 17.16
C ALA A 19 -1.27 4.95 15.65
N LEU A 20 -0.44 3.98 15.23
CA LEU A 20 -0.26 3.63 13.83
C LEU A 20 -1.57 3.11 13.21
N PHE A 21 -2.23 2.15 13.86
CA PHE A 21 -3.48 1.58 13.34
C PHE A 21 -4.62 2.59 13.36
N GLY A 22 -4.71 3.43 14.39
CA GLY A 22 -5.69 4.52 14.45
C GLY A 22 -5.51 5.51 13.28
N PHE A 23 -4.28 5.93 13.02
CA PHE A 23 -3.97 6.80 11.88
C PHE A 23 -4.31 6.13 10.54
N LEU A 24 -3.91 4.88 10.33
CA LEU A 24 -4.20 4.14 9.10
C LEU A 24 -5.71 3.98 8.86
N ALA A 25 -6.49 3.73 9.92
CA ALA A 25 -7.94 3.64 9.82
C ALA A 25 -8.57 4.97 9.33
N VAL A 26 -8.13 6.11 9.88
CA VAL A 26 -8.60 7.44 9.46
C VAL A 26 -8.17 7.76 8.03
N ALA A 27 -6.92 7.45 7.68
CA ALA A 27 -6.40 7.64 6.32
C ALA A 27 -7.18 6.82 5.29
N ALA A 28 -7.48 5.55 5.60
CA ALA A 28 -8.28 4.68 4.73
C ALA A 28 -9.73 5.18 4.59
N TRP A 29 -10.36 5.59 5.70
CA TRP A 29 -11.74 6.09 5.69
C TRP A 29 -11.88 7.40 4.90
N SER A 30 -10.96 8.35 5.09
CA SER A 30 -10.97 9.63 4.37
C SER A 30 -10.79 9.43 2.86
N GLY A 31 -9.88 8.54 2.45
CA GLY A 31 -9.71 8.16 1.05
C GLY A 31 -10.96 7.51 0.44
N ALA A 32 -11.59 6.57 1.17
CA ALA A 32 -12.83 5.93 0.72
C ALA A 32 -13.97 6.94 0.50
N ARG A 33 -14.10 7.93 1.38
CA ARG A 33 -15.11 8.98 1.26
C ARG A 33 -14.88 9.90 0.07
N GLN A 34 -13.64 10.21 -0.27
CA GLN A 34 -13.33 10.96 -1.48
C GLN A 34 -13.71 10.16 -2.74
N GLN A 35 -13.37 8.87 -2.76
CA GLN A 35 -13.65 7.98 -3.88
C GLN A 35 -15.15 7.78 -4.11
N GLU A 36 -15.94 7.70 -3.04
CA GLU A 36 -17.40 7.64 -3.11
C GLU A 36 -17.98 8.88 -3.81
N ARG A 37 -17.50 10.09 -3.46
CA ARG A 37 -17.92 11.34 -4.11
C ARG A 37 -17.56 11.36 -5.58
N GLU A 38 -16.33 10.99 -5.92
CA GLU A 38 -15.86 10.95 -7.31
C GLU A 38 -16.69 9.95 -8.14
N SER A 39 -17.04 8.80 -7.57
CA SER A 39 -17.90 7.81 -8.25
C SER A 39 -19.32 8.34 -8.48
N TYR A 40 -19.88 9.06 -7.51
CA TYR A 40 -21.21 9.65 -7.62
C TYR A 40 -21.26 10.70 -8.74
N TYR A 41 -20.30 11.64 -8.74
CA TYR A 41 -20.21 12.66 -9.79
C TYR A 41 -19.92 12.05 -11.16
N ARG A 42 -19.09 11.01 -11.22
CA ARG A 42 -18.82 10.29 -12.46
C ARG A 42 -20.08 9.64 -13.03
N ASN A 43 -20.87 8.98 -12.20
CA ASN A 43 -22.12 8.35 -12.63
C ASN A 43 -23.18 9.38 -13.05
N ASP A 44 -23.31 10.49 -12.32
CA ASP A 44 -24.23 11.57 -12.67
C ASP A 44 -23.84 12.25 -14.00
N MET A 45 -22.54 12.50 -14.22
CA MET A 45 -22.00 12.99 -15.49
C MET A 45 -22.26 12.02 -16.64
N LEU A 46 -22.02 10.72 -16.44
CA LEU A 46 -22.27 9.69 -17.46
C LEU A 46 -23.75 9.60 -17.82
N LYS A 47 -24.64 9.70 -16.83
CA LYS A 47 -26.09 9.74 -17.02
C LYS A 47 -26.51 10.96 -17.85
N LYS A 48 -26.03 12.15 -17.49
CA LYS A 48 -26.29 13.40 -18.24
C LYS A 48 -25.77 13.33 -19.67
N LEU A 49 -24.59 12.74 -19.88
CA LEU A 49 -24.07 12.53 -21.22
C LEU A 49 -24.97 11.61 -22.05
N ALA A 50 -25.37 10.47 -21.49
CA ALA A 50 -26.26 9.52 -22.17
C ALA A 50 -27.63 10.12 -22.51
N GLU A 51 -28.16 11.00 -21.66
CA GLU A 51 -29.41 11.73 -21.91
C GLU A 51 -29.26 12.85 -22.97
N SER A 52 -28.05 13.38 -23.17
CA SER A 52 -27.74 14.42 -24.17
C SER A 52 -27.35 13.89 -25.56
N ASP A 53 -27.29 12.56 -25.74
CA ASP A 53 -26.53 11.89 -26.80
C ASP A 53 -27.27 11.69 -28.14
N THR A 54 -27.84 12.76 -28.72
CA THR A 54 -28.38 12.72 -30.10
C THR A 54 -27.39 13.17 -31.18
N GLN A 55 -26.20 13.70 -30.83
CA GLN A 55 -25.21 14.20 -31.82
C GLN A 55 -23.73 13.88 -31.54
N SER A 56 -23.32 13.26 -30.42
CA SER A 56 -21.90 13.21 -30.01
C SER A 56 -21.42 11.89 -29.35
N SER A 57 -22.06 10.76 -29.64
CA SER A 57 -21.79 9.49 -28.95
C SER A 57 -20.38 8.94 -29.22
N ALA A 58 -19.89 9.09 -30.45
CA ALA A 58 -18.58 8.61 -30.86
C ALA A 58 -17.42 9.34 -30.14
N ALA A 59 -17.52 10.65 -29.96
CA ALA A 59 -16.49 11.44 -29.26
C ALA A 59 -16.47 11.12 -27.75
N THR A 60 -17.65 10.91 -27.16
CA THR A 60 -17.80 10.47 -25.77
C THR A 60 -17.17 9.10 -25.53
N ILE A 61 -17.49 8.12 -26.39
CA ILE A 61 -16.97 6.75 -26.28
C ILE A 61 -15.44 6.74 -26.41
N ALA A 62 -14.89 7.48 -27.38
CA ALA A 62 -13.45 7.61 -27.55
C ALA A 62 -12.76 8.20 -26.30
N TYR A 63 -13.34 9.25 -25.72
CA TYR A 63 -12.83 9.85 -24.48
C TYR A 63 -12.90 8.91 -23.27
N LEU A 64 -13.98 8.12 -23.14
CA LEU A 64 -14.12 7.13 -22.07
C LEU A 64 -13.08 6.02 -22.19
N GLN A 65 -12.86 5.49 -23.41
CA GLN A 65 -11.84 4.49 -23.68
C GLN A 65 -10.43 5.00 -23.36
N GLU A 66 -10.12 6.25 -23.71
CA GLU A 66 -8.82 6.85 -23.39
C GLU A 66 -8.61 6.98 -21.87
N LYS A 67 -9.65 7.38 -21.14
CA LYS A 67 -9.59 7.45 -19.67
C LYS A 67 -9.45 6.09 -19.01
N GLU A 68 -10.10 5.05 -19.53
CA GLU A 68 -9.93 3.67 -19.04
C GLU A 68 -8.49 3.19 -19.21
N ARG A 69 -7.91 3.36 -20.39
CA ARG A 69 -6.49 3.03 -20.65
C ARG A 69 -5.53 3.79 -19.72
N ALA A 70 -5.77 5.08 -19.49
CA ALA A 70 -4.97 5.88 -18.59
C ALA A 70 -5.13 5.45 -17.11
N ALA A 71 -6.34 5.06 -16.70
CA ALA A 71 -6.63 4.58 -15.35
C ALA A 71 -5.97 3.22 -15.09
N GLU A 72 -6.05 2.30 -16.07
CA GLU A 72 -5.37 1.00 -16.02
C GLU A 72 -3.86 1.19 -15.87
N ALA A 73 -3.25 1.99 -16.73
CA ALA A 73 -1.82 2.30 -16.68
C ALA A 73 -1.39 2.89 -15.32
N LYS A 74 -2.18 3.80 -14.75
CA LYS A 74 -1.95 4.36 -13.41
C LYS A 74 -2.10 3.30 -12.31
N SER A 75 -3.09 2.41 -12.42
CA SER A 75 -3.33 1.35 -11.43
C SER A 75 -2.16 0.38 -11.35
N HIS A 76 -1.60 0.00 -12.51
CA HIS A 76 -0.41 -0.86 -12.59
C HIS A 76 0.82 -0.18 -11.99
N ALA A 77 1.02 1.11 -12.28
CA ALA A 77 2.12 1.88 -11.70
C ALA A 77 2.01 1.97 -10.17
N LYS A 78 0.81 2.22 -9.62
CA LYS A 78 0.57 2.33 -8.17
C LYS A 78 0.76 0.99 -7.45
N LYS A 79 0.32 -0.12 -8.05
CA LYS A 79 0.56 -1.48 -7.51
C LYS A 79 2.06 -1.79 -7.42
N ARG A 80 2.83 -1.43 -8.45
CA ARG A 80 4.28 -1.59 -8.46
C ARG A 80 4.95 -0.79 -7.34
N GLU A 81 4.58 0.47 -7.18
CA GLU A 81 5.11 1.31 -6.09
C GLU A 81 4.79 0.70 -4.72
N GLY A 82 3.58 0.18 -4.53
CA GLY A 82 3.18 -0.55 -3.32
C GLY A 82 4.05 -1.78 -3.04
N TYR A 83 4.36 -2.59 -4.07
CA TYR A 83 5.26 -3.74 -3.90
C TYR A 83 6.71 -3.35 -3.61
N VAL A 84 7.21 -2.27 -4.20
CA VAL A 84 8.57 -1.76 -3.91
C VAL A 84 8.66 -1.27 -2.48
N VAL A 85 7.74 -0.39 -2.06
CA VAL A 85 7.73 0.17 -0.70
C VAL A 85 7.51 -0.92 0.33
N GLY A 86 6.52 -1.79 0.12
CA GLY A 86 6.24 -2.92 1.00
C GLY A 86 7.43 -3.89 1.10
N GLY A 87 8.11 -4.16 -0.02
CA GLY A 87 9.29 -5.00 -0.06
C GLY A 87 10.45 -4.44 0.76
N LEU A 88 10.78 -3.16 0.56
CA LEU A 88 11.86 -2.46 1.30
C LEU A 88 11.57 -2.42 2.81
N VAL A 89 10.33 -2.10 3.19
CA VAL A 89 9.93 -2.07 4.60
C VAL A 89 10.10 -3.45 5.23
N ASN A 90 9.65 -4.53 4.58
CA ASN A 90 9.71 -5.87 5.16
C ASN A 90 11.16 -6.40 5.28
N ILE A 91 12.05 -6.05 4.35
CA ILE A 91 13.49 -6.32 4.48
C ILE A 91 14.08 -5.59 5.69
N GLY A 92 13.79 -4.30 5.82
CA GLY A 92 14.26 -3.50 6.97
C GLY A 92 13.77 -4.07 8.29
N VAL A 93 12.49 -4.41 8.38
CA VAL A 93 11.88 -5.05 9.56
C VAL A 93 12.55 -6.41 9.85
N GLY A 94 12.78 -7.23 8.83
CA GLY A 94 13.43 -8.52 9.01
C GLY A 94 14.86 -8.42 9.53
N ILE A 95 15.67 -7.50 8.98
CA ILE A 95 17.04 -7.24 9.47
C ILE A 95 17.01 -6.73 10.92
N ALA A 96 16.11 -5.80 11.23
CA ALA A 96 15.95 -5.30 12.59
C ALA A 96 15.57 -6.42 13.56
N LEU A 97 14.60 -7.27 13.20
CA LEU A 97 14.21 -8.42 14.03
C LEU A 97 15.35 -9.40 14.26
N ILE A 98 16.14 -9.72 13.23
CA ILE A 98 17.32 -10.58 13.38
C ILE A 98 18.29 -9.97 14.40
N ALA A 99 18.65 -8.69 14.24
CA ALA A 99 19.61 -8.01 15.10
C ALA A 99 19.13 -7.90 16.56
N PHE A 100 17.89 -7.46 16.77
CA PHE A 100 17.34 -7.26 18.11
C PHE A 100 17.10 -8.57 18.85
N LEU A 101 16.50 -9.57 18.19
CA LEU A 101 16.17 -10.83 18.85
C LEU A 101 17.42 -11.69 19.08
N ALA A 102 18.45 -11.58 18.24
CA ALA A 102 19.71 -12.28 18.46
C ALA A 102 20.43 -11.80 19.73
N GLU A 103 20.24 -10.55 20.14
CA GLU A 103 20.89 -10.00 21.34
C GLU A 103 20.01 -10.08 22.60
N ILE A 104 18.67 -10.06 22.47
CA ILE A 104 17.76 -10.11 23.61
C ILE A 104 17.43 -11.55 24.02
N ALA A 105 17.39 -12.50 23.07
CA ALA A 105 16.99 -13.87 23.38
C ALA A 105 18.18 -14.70 23.93
N PRO A 106 17.94 -15.61 24.90
CA PRO A 106 18.97 -16.54 25.38
C PRO A 106 19.51 -17.46 24.28
N ASN A 107 18.68 -17.73 23.27
CA ASN A 107 19.06 -18.50 22.09
C ASN A 107 19.11 -17.58 20.86
N ARG A 108 20.32 -17.38 20.31
CA ARG A 108 20.54 -16.56 19.11
C ARG A 108 19.71 -17.03 17.90
N ALA A 109 19.31 -18.31 17.84
CA ALA A 109 18.48 -18.85 16.77
C ALA A 109 17.09 -18.20 16.69
N VAL A 110 16.59 -17.59 17.78
CA VAL A 110 15.30 -16.87 17.79
C VAL A 110 15.31 -15.70 16.80
N GLY A 111 16.47 -15.08 16.57
CA GLY A 111 16.61 -14.01 15.57
C GLY A 111 16.28 -14.44 14.14
N LEU A 112 16.41 -15.74 13.81
CA LEU A 112 16.12 -16.26 12.48
C LEU A 112 14.66 -16.08 12.07
N VAL A 113 13.73 -15.85 13.01
CA VAL A 113 12.33 -15.51 12.67
C VAL A 113 12.23 -14.25 11.81
N GLY A 114 13.19 -13.32 11.92
CA GLY A 114 13.27 -12.14 11.08
C GLY A 114 13.60 -12.44 9.60
N LEU A 115 14.07 -13.64 9.27
CA LEU A 115 14.22 -14.06 7.88
C LEU A 115 12.86 -14.17 7.18
N ILE A 116 11.77 -14.46 7.90
CA ILE A 116 10.43 -14.58 7.31
C ILE A 116 10.01 -13.25 6.65
N PRO A 117 9.92 -12.12 7.37
CA PRO A 117 9.59 -10.84 6.74
C PRO A 117 10.66 -10.38 5.74
N ALA A 118 11.95 -10.69 5.95
CA ALA A 118 13.00 -10.36 4.98
C ALA A 118 12.78 -11.06 3.63
N LEU A 119 12.50 -12.37 3.65
CA LEU A 119 12.23 -13.16 2.45
C LEU A 119 10.93 -12.74 1.76
N ILE A 120 9.88 -12.43 2.53
CA ILE A 120 8.65 -11.85 1.97
C ILE A 120 8.98 -10.52 1.27
N GLY A 121 9.81 -9.68 1.89
CA GLY A 121 10.22 -8.41 1.29
C GLY A 121 10.99 -8.59 -0.03
N VAL A 122 11.90 -9.56 -0.08
CA VAL A 122 12.60 -9.97 -1.32
C VAL A 122 11.60 -10.45 -2.37
N ALA A 123 10.64 -11.31 -2.00
CA ALA A 123 9.62 -11.79 -2.92
C ALA A 123 8.76 -10.66 -3.50
N LEU A 124 8.40 -9.66 -2.69
CA LEU A 124 7.67 -8.46 -3.14
C LEU A 124 8.50 -7.62 -4.10
N LEU A 125 9.80 -7.43 -3.84
CA LEU A 125 10.70 -6.74 -4.76
C LEU A 125 10.85 -7.48 -6.07
N ILE A 126 11.09 -8.80 -6.02
CA ILE A 126 11.16 -9.64 -7.22
C ILE A 126 9.87 -9.51 -8.03
N SER A 127 8.71 -9.54 -7.37
CA SER A 127 7.42 -9.35 -8.03
C SER A 127 7.31 -7.98 -8.72
N ALA A 128 7.78 -6.92 -8.06
CA ALA A 128 7.79 -5.57 -8.61
C ALA A 128 8.73 -5.38 -9.82
N PHE A 129 9.78 -6.19 -9.93
CA PHE A 129 10.76 -6.11 -11.03
C PHE A 129 10.50 -7.12 -12.17
N LEU A 130 9.98 -8.32 -11.89
CA LEU A 130 9.71 -9.36 -12.89
C LEU A 130 8.31 -9.27 -13.52
N PHE A 131 7.27 -9.04 -12.73
CA PHE A 131 5.88 -9.15 -13.20
C PHE A 131 5.22 -7.80 -13.50
N ALA A 132 5.89 -6.68 -13.20
CA ALA A 132 5.40 -5.37 -13.59
C ALA A 132 5.91 -5.03 -15.00
N PRO A 133 5.02 -4.84 -16.00
CA PRO A 133 5.46 -4.44 -17.34
C PRO A 133 6.24 -3.12 -17.26
N ARG A 134 7.47 -3.12 -17.80
CA ARG A 134 8.24 -1.88 -18.00
C ARG A 134 7.40 -0.94 -18.85
N LYS A 135 7.27 0.32 -18.42
CA LYS A 135 6.85 1.40 -19.34
C LYS A 135 7.80 1.33 -20.54
N ALA A 136 7.28 0.98 -21.72
CA ALA A 136 7.92 1.42 -22.96
C ALA A 136 7.95 2.94 -22.88
N ALA A 137 9.16 3.49 -22.81
CA ALA A 137 9.39 4.94 -22.82
C ALA A 137 9.03 5.51 -24.19
#